data_AF-A0A7R9MR90-F1
#
_entry.id   AF-A0A7R9MR90-F1
#
_cell.length_a   1.000
_cell.length_b   1.000
_cell.length_c   1.000
_cell.angle_alpha   90.00
_cell.angle_beta   90.00
_cell.angle_gamma   90.00
#
_symmetry.space_group_name_H-M   'P 1'
#
loop_
_entity.id
_entity.type
_entity.pdbx_description
1 polymer ?
#
loop_
_entity_poly.entity_id
_entity_poly.type
_entity_poly.pdbx_seq_one_letter_code
_entity_poly.pdbx_strand_id
1 'polypeptide(L)'
;MRSDNTDGYLRLSKLHFDLGEADESLNTIRECLKLDPDHKPCFSHYKKVKKLAANVKAMNEFATENQFKECAEKARAALKQETENVNMIHVIKSKLCHCLTKGGDASEAITVCSEALKIYPEDVNVLCDRADAHLNNENYDEALNDFKRAAQLDEHSNRAEEGIKRTQKLEKQSKKRDYYKILGVPRNANKKEISKAYR
;
A
#
# COMPACT_ATOMS: atom_id res chain seq x y z
N MET A 1 -26.63 23.52 -32.08
CA MET A 1 -26.20 24.04 -30.77
C MET A 1 -25.64 22.88 -29.96
N ARG A 2 -24.37 22.91 -29.57
CA ARG A 2 -23.89 21.99 -28.52
C ARG A 2 -24.64 22.39 -27.25
N SER A 3 -25.37 21.45 -26.64
CA SER A 3 -25.97 21.66 -25.33
C SER A 3 -24.86 22.11 -24.38
N ASP A 4 -25.06 23.22 -23.66
CA ASP A 4 -24.16 23.61 -22.59
C ASP A 4 -24.24 22.52 -21.51
N ASN A 5 -23.20 21.69 -21.46
CA ASN A 5 -23.09 20.56 -20.54
C ASN A 5 -21.91 20.74 -19.58
N THR A 6 -21.40 21.96 -19.45
CA THR A 6 -20.25 22.32 -18.60
C THR A 6 -20.48 21.88 -17.15
N ASP A 7 -21.66 22.14 -16.59
CA ASP A 7 -22.07 21.68 -15.27
C ASP A 7 -22.13 20.16 -15.14
N GLY A 8 -22.55 19.46 -16.20
CA GLY A 8 -22.57 18.00 -16.25
C GLY A 8 -21.16 17.41 -16.16
N TYR A 9 -20.23 17.92 -16.97
CA TYR A 9 -18.82 17.52 -16.92
C TYR A 9 -18.17 17.87 -15.58
N LEU A 10 -18.49 19.01 -14.98
CA LEU A 10 -17.99 19.35 -13.64
C LEU A 10 -18.44 18.34 -12.59
N ARG A 11 -19.73 18.00 -12.57
CA ARG A 11 -20.29 17.02 -11.63
C ARG A 11 -19.67 15.65 -11.85
N LEU A 12 -19.58 15.19 -13.09
CA LEU A 12 -18.97 13.90 -13.42
C LEU A 12 -17.50 13.84 -13.02
N SER A 13 -16.72 14.91 -13.26
CA SER A 13 -15.33 14.99 -12.85
C SER A 13 -15.17 14.93 -11.32
N LYS A 14 -16.06 15.57 -10.56
CA LYS A 14 -16.07 15.46 -9.10
C LYS A 14 -16.40 14.04 -8.64
N LEU A 15 -17.37 13.38 -9.28
CA LEU A 15 -17.69 11.98 -8.98
C LEU A 15 -16.50 11.04 -9.21
N HIS A 16 -15.79 11.17 -10.35
CA HIS A 16 -14.55 10.42 -10.58
C HIS A 16 -13.51 10.70 -9.49
N PHE A 17 -13.36 11.96 -9.08
CA PHE A 17 -12.46 12.33 -7.99
C PHE A 17 -12.86 11.66 -6.67
N ASP A 18 -14.16 11.66 -6.37
CA ASP A 18 -14.71 11.06 -5.17
C ASP A 18 -14.62 9.54 -5.17
N LEU A 19 -14.53 8.91 -6.33
CA LEU A 19 -14.26 7.48 -6.47
C LEU A 19 -12.76 7.13 -6.39
N GLY A 20 -11.87 8.13 -6.26
CA GLY A 20 -10.41 7.92 -6.24
C GLY A 20 -9.76 7.91 -7.63
N GLU A 21 -10.53 8.20 -8.69
CA GLU A 21 -10.10 8.12 -10.09
C GLU A 21 -9.56 9.47 -10.58
N ALA A 22 -8.36 9.84 -10.12
CA ALA A 22 -7.78 11.16 -10.39
C ALA A 22 -7.56 11.45 -11.89
N ASP A 23 -7.19 10.44 -12.68
CA ASP A 23 -6.95 10.59 -14.12
C ASP A 23 -8.26 10.80 -14.90
N GLU A 24 -9.30 10.03 -14.59
CA GLU A 24 -10.63 10.21 -15.21
C GLU A 24 -11.26 11.54 -14.82
N SER A 25 -11.08 11.95 -13.55
CA SER A 25 -11.46 13.28 -13.10
C SER A 25 -10.78 14.38 -13.93
N LEU A 26 -9.48 14.22 -14.20
CA LEU A 26 -8.70 15.18 -15.00
C LEU A 26 -9.12 15.20 -16.47
N ASN A 27 -9.39 14.04 -17.07
CA ASN A 27 -9.85 13.96 -18.45
C ASN A 27 -11.23 14.61 -18.60
N THR A 28 -12.16 14.29 -17.69
CA THR A 28 -13.51 14.83 -17.70
C THR A 28 -13.52 16.36 -17.52
N ILE A 29 -12.70 16.91 -16.61
CA ILE A 29 -12.68 18.36 -16.40
C ILE A 29 -12.04 19.12 -17.56
N ARG A 30 -11.14 18.48 -18.32
CA ARG A 30 -10.60 19.05 -19.56
C ARG A 30 -11.70 19.17 -20.62
N GLU A 31 -12.63 18.21 -20.70
CA GLU A 31 -13.79 18.34 -21.59
C GLU A 31 -14.70 19.51 -21.19
N CYS A 32 -14.90 19.76 -19.89
CA CYS A 32 -15.60 20.97 -19.43
C CYS A 32 -14.95 22.25 -19.98
N LEU A 33 -13.62 22.38 -19.81
CA LEU A 33 -12.88 23.57 -20.24
C LEU A 33 -12.71 23.68 -21.77
N LYS A 34 -12.90 22.59 -22.52
CA LYS A 34 -13.00 22.64 -23.99
C LYS A 34 -14.33 23.23 -24.46
N LEU A 35 -15.40 23.07 -23.68
CA LEU A 35 -16.70 23.67 -23.98
C LEU A 35 -16.74 25.15 -23.59
N ASP A 36 -16.23 25.47 -22.39
CA ASP A 36 -16.11 26.84 -21.90
C ASP A 36 -14.77 27.03 -21.15
N PRO A 37 -13.76 27.64 -21.79
CA PRO A 37 -12.46 27.91 -21.18
C PRO A 37 -12.51 28.85 -19.96
N ASP A 38 -13.53 29.72 -19.87
CA ASP A 38 -13.67 30.73 -18.83
C ASP A 38 -14.58 30.29 -17.67
N HIS A 39 -15.06 29.03 -17.70
CA HIS A 39 -15.89 28.45 -16.65
C HIS A 39 -15.12 28.33 -15.33
N LYS A 40 -15.25 29.35 -14.46
CA LYS A 40 -14.50 29.48 -13.20
C LYS A 40 -14.57 28.23 -12.30
N PRO A 41 -15.74 27.58 -12.10
CA PRO A 41 -15.82 26.37 -11.30
C PRO A 41 -15.01 25.20 -11.88
N CYS A 42 -15.05 25.00 -13.21
CA CYS A 42 -14.27 23.95 -13.86
C CYS A 42 -12.77 24.23 -13.78
N PHE A 43 -12.37 25.49 -13.95
CA PHE A 43 -10.96 25.87 -13.87
C PHE A 43 -10.39 25.70 -12.47
N SER A 44 -11.17 26.03 -11.43
CA SER A 44 -10.79 25.80 -10.03
C SER A 44 -10.58 24.30 -9.74
N HIS A 45 -11.55 23.47 -10.13
CA HIS A 45 -11.45 22.00 -9.98
C HIS A 45 -10.27 21.44 -10.77
N TYR A 46 -10.09 21.86 -12.03
CA TYR A 46 -8.96 21.46 -12.88
C TYR A 46 -7.61 21.74 -12.23
N LYS A 47 -7.41 22.92 -11.63
CA LYS A 47 -6.14 23.25 -10.95
C LYS A 47 -5.83 22.26 -9.82
N LYS A 48 -6.83 21.93 -9.00
CA LYS A 48 -6.69 20.95 -7.92
C LYS A 48 -6.35 19.58 -8.49
N VAL A 49 -7.18 19.06 -9.40
CA VAL A 49 -7.05 17.70 -9.93
C VAL A 49 -5.78 17.53 -10.76
N LYS A 50 -5.40 18.50 -11.61
CA LYS A 50 -4.22 18.38 -12.49
C LYS A 50 -2.94 18.05 -11.72
N LYS A 51 -2.68 18.76 -10.61
CA LYS A 51 -1.46 18.55 -9.82
C LYS A 51 -1.51 17.22 -9.07
N LEU A 52 -2.69 16.86 -8.53
CA LEU A 52 -2.84 15.60 -7.81
C LEU A 52 -2.70 14.40 -8.75
N ALA A 53 -3.41 14.42 -9.88
CA ALA A 53 -3.36 13.37 -10.91
C ALA A 53 -1.93 13.18 -11.45
N ALA A 54 -1.16 14.26 -11.61
CA ALA A 54 0.25 14.15 -11.99
C ALA A 54 1.09 13.37 -10.95
N ASN A 55 0.89 13.62 -9.65
CA ASN A 55 1.55 12.83 -8.60
C ASN A 55 1.05 11.38 -8.55
N VAL A 56 -0.26 11.17 -8.71
CA VAL A 56 -0.89 9.84 -8.73
C VAL A 56 -0.35 9.00 -9.88
N LYS A 57 -0.27 9.59 -11.08
CA LYS A 57 0.30 8.94 -12.25
C LYS A 57 1.79 8.58 -12.03
N ALA A 58 2.59 9.55 -11.58
CA ALA A 58 4.01 9.32 -11.33
C ALA A 58 4.27 8.25 -10.26
N MET A 59 3.49 8.23 -9.16
CA MET A 59 3.67 7.17 -8.14
C MET A 59 3.32 5.78 -8.70
N ASN A 60 2.34 5.68 -9.59
CA ASN A 60 1.99 4.42 -10.24
C ASN A 60 3.10 3.96 -11.19
N GLU A 61 3.63 4.85 -12.02
CA GLU A 61 4.76 4.59 -12.93
C GLU A 61 5.99 4.12 -12.14
N PHE A 62 6.42 4.86 -11.11
CA PHE A 62 7.56 4.48 -10.28
C PHE A 62 7.38 3.12 -9.60
N ALA A 63 6.17 2.80 -9.14
CA ALA A 63 5.90 1.48 -8.59
C ALA A 63 6.01 0.36 -9.63
N THR A 64 5.58 0.60 -10.88
CA THR A 64 5.76 -0.39 -11.97
C THR A 64 7.23 -0.57 -12.37
N GLU A 65 8.04 0.47 -12.24
CA GLU A 65 9.48 0.45 -12.51
C GLU A 65 10.31 -0.03 -11.31
N ASN A 66 9.67 -0.43 -10.21
CA ASN A 66 10.28 -0.81 -8.92
C ASN A 66 11.12 0.31 -8.26
N GLN A 67 10.90 1.57 -8.65
CA GLN A 67 11.48 2.76 -8.04
C GLN A 67 10.68 3.15 -6.78
N PHE A 68 10.77 2.32 -5.75
CA PHE A 68 9.88 2.42 -4.58
C PHE A 68 10.10 3.67 -3.72
N LYS A 69 11.32 4.23 -3.71
CA LYS A 69 11.61 5.47 -2.97
C LYS A 69 10.91 6.66 -3.63
N GLU A 70 11.06 6.79 -4.94
CA GLU A 70 10.44 7.83 -5.75
C GLU A 70 8.90 7.68 -5.73
N CYS A 71 8.39 6.45 -5.77
CA CYS A 71 6.96 6.18 -5.55
C CYS A 71 6.48 6.75 -4.21
N ALA A 72 7.18 6.42 -3.11
CA ALA A 72 6.80 6.89 -1.78
C ALA A 72 6.87 8.42 -1.67
N GLU A 73 7.87 9.07 -2.28
CA GLU A 73 7.94 10.53 -2.35
C GLU A 73 6.74 11.16 -3.07
N LYS A 74 6.35 10.61 -4.23
CA LYS A 74 5.17 11.11 -4.97
C LYS A 74 3.87 10.87 -4.22
N ALA A 75 3.71 9.73 -3.55
CA ALA A 75 2.54 9.46 -2.73
C ALA A 75 2.45 10.41 -1.52
N ARG A 76 3.57 10.67 -0.82
CA ARG A 76 3.62 11.68 0.26
C ARG A 76 3.30 13.09 -0.25
N ALA A 77 3.78 13.45 -1.44
CA ALA A 77 3.45 14.74 -2.05
C ALA A 77 1.95 14.85 -2.39
N ALA A 78 1.32 13.76 -2.84
CA ALA A 78 -0.12 13.70 -3.07
C ALA A 78 -0.93 13.85 -1.77
N LEU A 79 -0.53 13.20 -0.67
CA LEU A 79 -1.19 13.34 0.64
C LEU A 79 -1.06 14.74 1.26
N LYS A 80 0.00 15.48 0.95
CA LYS A 80 0.11 16.90 1.37
C LYS A 80 -0.89 17.80 0.64
N GLN A 81 -1.34 17.38 -0.55
CA GLN A 81 -2.27 18.14 -1.37
C GLN A 81 -3.72 17.76 -1.11
N GLU A 82 -4.00 16.48 -0.85
CA GLU A 82 -5.35 15.96 -0.62
C GLU A 82 -5.50 15.47 0.82
N THR A 83 -6.35 16.15 1.57
CA THR A 83 -6.58 15.90 3.00
C THR A 83 -8.06 15.74 3.36
N GLU A 84 -8.97 15.85 2.40
CA GLU A 84 -10.41 15.85 2.64
C GLU A 84 -11.09 14.62 2.04
N ASN A 85 -10.74 14.26 0.81
CA ASN A 85 -11.39 13.17 0.11
C ASN A 85 -10.86 11.82 0.59
N VAL A 86 -11.67 11.14 1.40
CA VAL A 86 -11.32 9.88 2.08
C VAL A 86 -10.94 8.77 1.09
N ASN A 87 -11.62 8.66 -0.05
CA ASN A 87 -11.37 7.61 -1.03
C ASN A 87 -10.05 7.85 -1.77
N MET A 88 -9.80 9.10 -2.17
CA MET A 88 -8.52 9.50 -2.75
C MET A 88 -7.36 9.32 -1.78
N ILE A 89 -7.55 9.69 -0.50
CA ILE A 89 -6.57 9.47 0.56
C ILE A 89 -6.27 7.98 0.70
N HIS A 90 -7.29 7.13 0.69
CA HIS A 90 -7.09 5.69 0.76
C HIS A 90 -6.29 5.15 -0.43
N VAL A 91 -6.63 5.53 -1.66
CA VAL A 91 -5.87 5.14 -2.87
C VAL A 91 -4.40 5.51 -2.74
N ILE A 92 -4.12 6.74 -2.29
CA ILE A 92 -2.74 7.21 -2.12
C ILE A 92 -2.04 6.49 -0.98
N LYS A 93 -2.70 6.26 0.17
CA LYS A 93 -2.12 5.52 1.30
C LYS A 93 -1.88 4.05 0.99
N SER A 94 -2.80 3.40 0.28
CA SER A 94 -2.65 2.03 -0.19
C SER A 94 -1.42 1.90 -1.08
N LYS A 95 -1.23 2.84 -2.02
CA LYS A 95 -0.03 2.89 -2.86
C LYS A 95 1.26 3.20 -2.09
N LEU A 96 1.20 4.13 -1.12
CA LEU A 96 2.35 4.45 -0.26
C LEU A 96 2.75 3.24 0.60
N CYS A 97 1.78 2.57 1.21
CA CYS A 97 1.95 1.31 1.95
C CYS A 97 2.70 0.29 1.09
N HIS A 98 2.21 0.03 -0.13
CA HIS A 98 2.86 -0.88 -1.08
C HIS A 98 4.33 -0.49 -1.34
N CYS A 99 4.57 0.78 -1.65
CA CYS A 99 5.92 1.26 -1.98
C CYS A 99 6.87 1.21 -0.79
N LEU A 100 6.42 1.51 0.43
CA LEU A 100 7.24 1.36 1.64
C LEU A 100 7.55 -0.11 1.95
N THR A 101 6.56 -1.00 1.83
CA THR A 101 6.76 -2.45 2.03
C THR A 101 7.81 -3.00 1.07
N LYS A 102 7.73 -2.63 -0.21
CA LYS A 102 8.70 -3.07 -1.23
C LYS A 102 10.03 -2.33 -1.17
N GLY A 103 10.03 -1.09 -0.68
CA GLY A 103 11.22 -0.25 -0.48
C GLY A 103 12.06 -0.63 0.74
N GLY A 104 11.52 -1.46 1.65
CA GLY A 104 12.22 -1.97 2.83
C GLY A 104 11.95 -1.17 4.12
N ASP A 105 11.15 -0.12 4.06
CA ASP A 105 10.79 0.73 5.20
C ASP A 105 9.62 0.13 6.00
N ALA A 106 9.82 -1.08 6.55
CA ALA A 106 8.77 -1.91 7.13
C ALA A 106 7.96 -1.21 8.25
N SER A 107 8.62 -0.49 9.16
CA SER A 107 7.96 0.19 10.28
C SER A 107 7.01 1.30 9.83
N GLU A 108 7.43 2.11 8.83
CA GLU A 108 6.57 3.14 8.26
C GLU A 108 5.44 2.50 7.45
N ALA A 109 5.74 1.45 6.69
CA ALA A 109 4.75 0.71 5.93
C ALA A 109 3.61 0.22 6.83
N ILE A 110 3.91 -0.46 7.96
CA ILE A 110 2.90 -0.95 8.90
C ILE A 110 1.96 0.18 9.37
N THR A 111 2.52 1.35 9.66
CA THR A 111 1.76 2.53 10.10
C THR A 111 0.82 3.01 9.00
N VAL A 112 1.35 3.24 7.78
CA VAL A 112 0.58 3.75 6.65
C VAL A 112 -0.49 2.75 6.20
N CYS A 113 -0.16 1.46 6.11
CA CYS A 113 -1.11 0.40 5.76
C CYS A 113 -2.24 0.33 6.79
N SER A 114 -1.93 0.45 8.08
CA SER A 114 -2.95 0.46 9.14
C SER A 114 -3.87 1.68 9.05
N GLU A 115 -3.35 2.84 8.64
CA GLU A 115 -4.20 4.00 8.37
C GLU A 115 -5.08 3.83 7.12
N ALA A 116 -4.57 3.18 6.07
CA ALA A 116 -5.38 2.85 4.89
C ALA A 116 -6.51 1.87 5.23
N LEU A 117 -6.24 0.85 6.07
CA LEU A 117 -7.22 -0.14 6.53
C LEU A 117 -8.24 0.44 7.52
N LYS A 118 -7.97 1.57 8.18
CA LYS A 118 -9.02 2.29 8.93
C LYS A 118 -10.12 2.82 8.02
N ILE A 119 -9.79 3.12 6.75
CA ILE A 119 -10.74 3.63 5.76
C ILE A 119 -11.47 2.46 5.10
N TYR A 120 -10.72 1.48 4.58
CA TYR A 120 -11.27 0.25 4.01
C TYR A 120 -10.65 -0.97 4.69
N PRO A 121 -11.29 -1.52 5.73
CA PRO A 121 -10.75 -2.64 6.51
C PRO A 121 -10.59 -3.96 5.75
N GLU A 122 -11.23 -4.07 4.59
CA GLU A 122 -11.30 -5.29 3.78
C GLU A 122 -10.50 -5.18 2.47
N ASP A 123 -9.63 -4.17 2.34
CA ASP A 123 -8.71 -4.10 1.21
C ASP A 123 -7.67 -5.23 1.30
N VAL A 124 -7.89 -6.27 0.51
CA VAL A 124 -7.05 -7.47 0.41
C VAL A 124 -5.60 -7.13 0.05
N ASN A 125 -5.39 -6.15 -0.82
CA ASN A 125 -4.04 -5.76 -1.25
C ASN A 125 -3.28 -5.11 -0.11
N VAL A 126 -3.92 -4.19 0.63
CA VAL A 126 -3.31 -3.51 1.78
C VAL A 126 -3.08 -4.47 2.94
N LEU A 127 -4.00 -5.43 3.19
CA LEU A 127 -3.77 -6.50 4.16
C LEU A 127 -2.52 -7.31 3.80
N CYS A 128 -2.36 -7.69 2.53
CA CYS A 128 -1.17 -8.42 2.07
C CYS A 128 0.10 -7.58 2.17
N ASP A 129 0.06 -6.29 1.81
CA ASP A 129 1.21 -5.39 1.91
C ASP A 129 1.61 -5.13 3.37
N ARG A 130 0.64 -5.04 4.30
CA ARG A 130 0.91 -4.92 5.73
C ARG A 130 1.48 -6.22 6.31
N ALA A 131 0.97 -7.37 5.88
CA ALA A 131 1.49 -8.67 6.27
C ALA A 131 2.95 -8.86 5.81
N ASP A 132 3.26 -8.49 4.58
CA ASP A 132 4.64 -8.47 4.05
C ASP A 132 5.53 -7.51 4.87
N ALA A 133 5.03 -6.35 5.28
CA ALA A 133 5.77 -5.43 6.14
C ALA A 133 6.02 -6.01 7.53
N HIS A 134 5.04 -6.68 8.13
CA HIS A 134 5.20 -7.41 9.38
C HIS A 134 6.23 -8.54 9.26
N LEU A 135 6.25 -9.28 8.15
CA LEU A 135 7.29 -10.28 7.88
C LEU A 135 8.69 -9.66 7.82
N ASN A 136 8.84 -8.52 7.15
CA ASN A 136 10.11 -7.80 7.06
C ASN A 136 10.58 -7.29 8.44
N ASN A 137 9.65 -7.10 9.39
CA ASN A 137 9.91 -6.71 10.77
C ASN A 137 9.90 -7.89 11.76
N GLU A 138 9.91 -9.14 11.26
CA GLU A 138 9.87 -10.38 12.04
C GLU A 138 8.65 -10.53 12.97
N ASN A 139 7.57 -9.79 12.72
CA ASN A 139 6.30 -9.87 13.41
C ASN A 139 5.43 -10.97 12.77
N TYR A 140 5.80 -12.23 13.00
CA TYR A 140 5.19 -13.37 12.30
C TYR A 140 3.72 -13.60 12.66
N ASP A 141 3.30 -13.32 13.90
CA ASP A 141 1.93 -13.54 14.36
C ASP A 141 0.96 -12.55 13.67
N GLU A 142 1.33 -11.27 13.65
CA GLU A 142 0.59 -10.20 12.97
C GLU A 142 0.52 -10.44 11.45
N ALA A 143 1.65 -10.80 10.84
CA ALA A 143 1.69 -11.15 9.42
C ALA A 143 0.72 -12.30 9.08
N LEU A 144 0.71 -13.35 9.90
CA LEU A 144 -0.15 -14.50 9.69
C LEU A 144 -1.63 -14.14 9.81
N ASN A 145 -1.97 -13.25 10.76
CA ASN A 145 -3.34 -12.78 10.94
C ASN A 145 -3.84 -11.98 9.74
N ASP A 146 -3.01 -11.06 9.23
CA ASP A 146 -3.36 -10.26 8.05
C ASP A 146 -3.51 -11.12 6.79
N PHE A 147 -2.59 -12.06 6.53
CA PHE A 147 -2.73 -12.96 5.39
C PHE A 147 -3.94 -13.89 5.50
N LYS A 148 -4.26 -14.39 6.70
CA LYS A 148 -5.48 -15.18 6.91
C LYS A 148 -6.73 -14.35 6.66
N ARG A 149 -6.76 -13.10 7.11
CA ARG A 149 -7.89 -12.20 6.85
C ARG A 149 -8.02 -11.93 5.35
N ALA A 150 -6.92 -11.67 4.65
CA ALA A 150 -6.90 -11.51 3.20
C ALA A 150 -7.45 -12.75 2.46
N ALA A 151 -7.02 -13.95 2.85
CA ALA A 151 -7.50 -15.21 2.27
C ALA A 151 -8.98 -15.51 2.58
N GLN A 152 -9.52 -15.00 3.69
CA GLN A 152 -10.95 -15.12 4.00
C GLN A 152 -11.82 -14.19 3.16
N LEU A 153 -11.29 -13.02 2.79
CA LEU A 153 -11.98 -12.02 1.97
C LEU A 153 -11.94 -12.38 0.48
N ASP A 154 -10.84 -13.00 0.05
CA ASP A 154 -10.65 -13.50 -1.31
C ASP A 154 -10.01 -14.90 -1.25
N GLU A 155 -10.87 -15.92 -1.38
CA GLU A 155 -10.48 -17.34 -1.37
C GLU A 155 -9.57 -17.70 -2.56
N HIS A 156 -9.51 -16.87 -3.60
CA HIS A 156 -8.67 -17.10 -4.77
C HIS A 156 -7.39 -16.24 -4.76
N SER A 157 -7.10 -15.57 -3.64
CA SER A 157 -5.90 -14.77 -3.49
C SER A 157 -4.66 -15.64 -3.33
N ASN A 158 -4.01 -15.98 -4.46
CA ASN A 158 -2.73 -16.70 -4.48
C ASN A 158 -1.69 -16.03 -3.58
N ARG A 159 -1.66 -14.69 -3.57
CA ARG A 159 -0.74 -13.90 -2.74
C ARG A 159 -0.95 -14.16 -1.25
N ALA A 160 -2.20 -14.21 -0.78
CA ALA A 160 -2.51 -14.46 0.61
C ALA A 160 -2.14 -15.89 1.01
N GLU A 161 -2.49 -16.89 0.20
CA GLU A 161 -2.15 -18.29 0.49
C GLU A 161 -0.62 -18.54 0.54
N GLU A 162 0.12 -17.99 -0.43
CA GLU A 162 1.58 -18.05 -0.44
C GLU A 162 2.18 -17.33 0.78
N GLY A 163 1.61 -16.18 1.13
CA GLY A 163 1.95 -15.42 2.33
C GLY A 163 1.81 -16.25 3.61
N ILE A 164 0.69 -16.98 3.78
CA ILE A 164 0.46 -17.89 4.92
C ILE A 164 1.56 -18.96 4.98
N LYS A 165 1.81 -19.67 3.87
CA LYS A 165 2.82 -20.75 3.79
C LYS A 165 4.21 -20.22 4.12
N ARG A 166 4.57 -19.06 3.55
CA ARG A 166 5.85 -18.38 3.79
C ARG A 166 5.99 -17.97 5.25
N THR A 167 4.97 -17.37 5.84
CA THR A 167 4.96 -16.90 7.23
C THR A 167 5.17 -18.06 8.20
N GLN A 168 4.40 -19.14 8.06
CA GLN A 168 4.54 -20.34 8.91
C GLN A 168 5.93 -20.98 8.80
N LYS A 169 6.53 -20.97 7.60
CA LYS A 169 7.90 -21.48 7.41
C LYS A 169 8.92 -20.61 8.17
N LEU A 170 8.83 -19.29 8.04
CA LEU A 170 9.73 -18.35 8.72
C LEU A 170 9.57 -18.40 10.24
N GLU A 171 8.33 -18.46 10.73
CA GLU A 171 8.02 -18.61 12.16
C GLU A 171 8.61 -19.90 12.75
N LYS A 172 8.50 -21.03 12.04
CA LYS A 172 9.15 -22.30 12.45
C LYS A 172 10.68 -22.19 12.45
N GLN A 173 11.25 -21.42 11.53
CA GLN A 173 12.69 -21.19 11.46
C GLN A 173 13.18 -20.28 12.59
N SER A 174 12.45 -19.22 12.93
CA SER A 174 12.81 -18.33 14.04
C SER A 174 12.71 -19.05 15.39
N LYS A 175 11.73 -19.94 15.55
CA LYS A 175 11.56 -20.79 16.74
C LYS A 175 12.58 -21.93 16.84
N LYS A 176 13.29 -22.28 15.75
CA LYS A 176 14.42 -23.21 15.81
C LYS A 176 15.60 -22.52 16.49
N ARG A 177 15.57 -22.52 17.82
CA ARG A 177 16.69 -22.16 18.68
C ARG A 177 17.96 -22.89 18.24
N ASP A 178 19.03 -22.14 18.03
CA ASP A 178 20.35 -22.73 17.82
C ASP A 178 20.84 -23.30 19.16
N TYR A 179 20.47 -24.55 19.43
CA TYR A 179 20.79 -25.24 20.69
C TYR A 179 22.30 -25.27 20.96
N TYR A 180 23.14 -25.33 19.92
CA TYR A 180 24.60 -25.26 20.06
C TYR A 180 25.04 -23.90 20.57
N LYS A 181 24.48 -22.82 20.01
CA LYS A 181 24.74 -21.45 20.45
C LYS A 181 24.23 -21.17 21.87
N ILE A 182 23.08 -21.74 22.25
CA ILE A 182 22.53 -21.65 23.62
C ILE A 182 23.42 -22.39 24.63
N LEU A 183 23.94 -23.56 24.23
CA LEU A 183 24.85 -24.36 25.04
C LEU A 183 26.30 -23.85 25.00
N GLY A 184 26.60 -22.78 24.26
CA GLY A 184 27.94 -22.24 24.11
C GLY A 184 28.95 -23.20 23.47
N VAL A 185 28.48 -24.19 22.71
CA VAL A 185 29.32 -25.22 22.08
C VAL A 185 29.30 -25.07 20.55
N PRO A 186 30.39 -25.43 19.86
CA PRO A 186 30.42 -25.38 18.40
C PRO A 186 29.48 -26.44 17.79
N ARG A 187 29.01 -26.23 16.56
CA ARG A 187 28.02 -27.13 15.91
C ARG A 187 28.54 -28.55 15.63
N ASN A 188 29.85 -28.73 15.64
CA ASN A 188 30.52 -30.02 15.54
C ASN A 188 30.81 -30.64 16.91
N ALA A 189 30.28 -30.08 18.00
CA ALA A 189 30.50 -30.59 19.35
C ALA A 189 30.02 -32.03 19.47
N ASN A 190 30.89 -32.87 20.03
CA ASN A 190 30.57 -34.27 20.28
C ASN A 190 29.69 -34.42 21.53
N LYS A 191 29.13 -35.62 21.73
CA LYS A 191 28.21 -35.91 22.85
C LYS A 191 28.79 -35.57 24.23
N LYS A 192 30.11 -35.71 24.43
CA LYS A 192 30.79 -35.37 25.70
C LYS A 192 30.80 -33.86 25.93
N GLU A 193 31.10 -33.07 24.90
CA GLU A 193 31.14 -31.60 24.96
C GLU A 193 29.75 -31.02 25.21
N ILE A 194 28.73 -31.54 24.53
CA ILE A 194 27.33 -31.17 24.76
C ILE A 194 26.93 -31.50 26.21
N SER A 195 27.24 -32.71 26.70
CA SER A 195 26.88 -33.14 28.07
C SER A 195 27.56 -32.30 29.15
N LYS A 196 28.76 -31.76 28.87
CA LYS A 196 29.49 -30.88 29.79
C LYS A 196 28.83 -29.51 29.91
N ALA A 197 28.22 -29.00 28.84
CA ALA A 197 27.50 -27.73 28.85
C ALA A 197 26.14 -27.76 29.58
N TYR A 198 25.64 -28.95 29.94
CA TYR A 198 24.40 -29.14 30.72
C TYR A 198 24.63 -29.22 32.25
N ARG A 199 25.88 -29.32 32.72
CA ARG A 199 26.25 -29.35 34.14
C ARG A 199 26.61 -27.96 34.65
#